data_AF-A0A8J3LUK8-F1
#
_entry.id   AF-A0A8J3LUK8-F1
#
_cell.length_a   1.000
_cell.length_b   1.000
_cell.length_c   1.000
_cell.angle_alpha   90.00
_cell.angle_beta   90.00
_cell.angle_gamma   90.00
#
_symmetry.space_group_name_H-M   'P 1'
#
loop_
_entity.id
_entity.type
_entity.pdbx_description
1 polymer ?
#
loop_
_entity_poly.entity_id
_entity_poly.type
_entity_poly.pdbx_seq_one_letter_code
_entity_poly.pdbx_strand_id
1 'polypeptide(L)'
;MRDDVRDYVIDHLGEADGVLVGDDTGFEKKGVCSAGVQRQYTGTAGKITNCQIGVFLGYASSRGRALVDRDLYVPHGTWIDDPGRCAAARIPDHVGFATKPQLLRAMIERAIIAGVPFGWVTADEAYGDNGPLRRFLEDEQVSYVLAVSCSHQIASGAGKIRADTLVRQIPASGWQRLSCGDGAKGERRYDWALVATAKPTHHLLIRRSVSKPTELAYYLCHTPAPVPLSRLVTVAGARWTIEECFQAGKNEAAVDHYQVRLYPAWYRYMTLAMLALAFLAVTRATLIREPDPDEIASPKGPTPITRSDRLIAISANEIRRLFALLTRPSINEGHVHRWSLWRRRHQTHAQQSHYQRQQLKDQ
;
A
#
# COMPACT_ATOMS: atom_id res chain seq x y z
N MET A 1 16.36 8.28 -7.13
CA MET A 1 16.08 7.02 -6.40
C MET A 1 14.61 6.79 -6.04
N ARG A 2 13.89 7.70 -5.38
CA ARG A 2 12.42 7.51 -5.22
C ARG A 2 11.77 7.35 -6.61
N ASP A 3 12.03 8.34 -7.46
CA ASP A 3 11.48 8.40 -8.81
C ASP A 3 11.98 7.21 -9.64
N ASP A 4 13.25 6.83 -9.52
CA ASP A 4 13.80 5.62 -10.18
C ASP A 4 13.05 4.33 -9.80
N VAL A 5 12.62 4.18 -8.53
CA VAL A 5 11.82 3.02 -8.11
C VAL A 5 10.43 3.05 -8.75
N ARG A 6 9.78 4.22 -8.77
CA ARG A 6 8.50 4.40 -9.47
C ARG A 6 8.65 4.07 -10.94
N ASP A 7 9.64 4.66 -11.60
CA ASP A 7 9.84 4.51 -13.05
C ASP A 7 10.13 3.05 -13.40
N TYR A 8 10.98 2.36 -12.63
CA TYR A 8 11.18 0.91 -12.77
C TYR A 8 9.88 0.10 -12.65
N VAL A 9 9.01 0.42 -11.68
CA VAL A 9 7.70 -0.23 -11.54
C VAL A 9 6.83 0.05 -12.77
N ILE A 10 6.78 1.30 -13.23
CA ILE A 10 5.93 1.71 -14.34
C ILE A 10 6.41 1.12 -15.67
N ASP A 11 7.71 1.04 -15.92
CA ASP A 11 8.26 0.45 -17.16
C ASP A 11 7.83 -1.02 -17.34
N HIS A 12 7.67 -1.76 -16.24
CA HIS A 12 7.37 -3.19 -16.28
C HIS A 12 5.88 -3.50 -16.05
N LEU A 13 5.25 -2.79 -15.12
CA LEU A 13 3.87 -3.06 -14.67
C LEU A 13 2.87 -2.02 -15.19
N GLY A 14 3.31 -0.92 -15.78
CA GLY A 14 2.48 0.21 -16.19
C GLY A 14 1.45 -0.15 -17.28
N GLU A 15 0.21 0.28 -17.07
CA GLU A 15 -0.91 0.18 -17.99
C GLU A 15 -1.78 1.44 -17.89
N ALA A 16 -2.36 1.88 -19.01
CA ALA A 16 -3.22 3.06 -19.03
C ALA A 16 -4.40 2.94 -18.03
N ASP A 17 -4.92 1.73 -17.85
CA ASP A 17 -6.01 1.42 -16.91
C ASP A 17 -5.50 0.95 -15.52
N GLY A 18 -4.27 1.31 -15.16
CA GLY A 18 -3.69 1.07 -13.85
C GLY A 18 -4.46 1.74 -12.72
N VAL A 19 -4.31 1.21 -11.51
CA VAL A 19 -4.96 1.70 -10.30
C VAL A 19 -3.89 2.16 -9.31
N LEU A 20 -3.96 3.43 -8.90
CA LEU A 20 -3.25 3.95 -7.75
C LEU A 20 -4.02 3.60 -6.48
N VAL A 21 -3.33 3.00 -5.51
CA VAL A 21 -3.93 2.52 -4.25
C VAL A 21 -3.28 3.25 -3.08
N GLY A 22 -4.05 4.04 -2.33
CA GLY A 22 -3.57 4.76 -1.16
C GLY A 22 -3.90 4.05 0.15
N ASP A 23 -2.91 3.92 1.04
CA ASP A 23 -3.09 3.38 2.39
C ASP A 23 -1.95 3.83 3.31
N ASP A 24 -2.13 3.69 4.63
CA ASP A 24 -1.06 3.89 5.60
C ASP A 24 -0.79 2.66 6.46
N THR A 25 0.47 2.52 6.88
CA THR A 25 0.87 1.45 7.78
C THR A 25 1.75 1.98 8.91
N GLY A 26 1.57 1.41 10.09
CA GLY A 26 2.29 1.78 11.28
C GLY A 26 3.44 0.83 11.59
N PHE A 27 4.57 1.39 12.00
CA PHE A 27 5.78 0.68 12.40
C PHE A 27 6.00 0.89 13.89
N GLU A 28 5.83 -0.16 14.70
CA GLU A 28 6.05 -0.08 16.14
C GLU A 28 7.50 0.32 16.45
N LYS A 29 7.68 1.21 17.44
CA LYS A 29 8.98 1.69 17.88
C LYS A 29 9.03 1.78 19.40
N LYS A 30 10.25 1.66 19.93
CA LYS A 30 10.55 1.92 21.35
C LYS A 30 11.26 3.27 21.49
N GLY A 31 10.89 4.04 22.52
CA GLY A 31 11.44 5.37 22.79
C GLY A 31 10.81 6.48 21.94
N VAL A 32 11.33 7.71 22.11
CA VAL A 32 10.71 8.95 21.59
C VAL A 32 11.53 9.67 20.53
N CYS A 33 12.71 9.15 20.16
CA CYS A 33 13.67 9.87 19.32
C CYS A 33 13.54 9.60 17.81
N SER A 34 12.77 8.60 17.38
CA SER A 34 12.59 8.31 15.95
C SER A 34 11.64 9.32 15.30
N ALA A 35 12.02 9.91 14.16
CA ALA A 35 11.21 10.90 13.44
C ALA A 35 9.73 10.50 13.33
N GLY A 36 8.82 11.39 13.73
CA GLY A 36 7.38 11.15 13.66
C GLY A 36 6.82 10.09 14.63
N VAL A 37 7.63 9.54 15.54
CA VAL A 37 7.17 8.55 16.51
C VAL A 37 6.31 9.19 17.60
N GLN A 38 5.12 8.63 17.84
CA GLN A 38 4.29 8.97 18.98
C GLN A 38 3.35 7.82 19.33
N ARG A 39 2.62 7.94 20.46
CA ARG A 39 1.49 7.08 20.76
C ARG A 39 0.32 7.46 19.85
N GLN A 40 -0.01 6.59 18.91
CA GLN A 40 -1.09 6.80 17.96
C GLN A 40 -1.72 5.46 17.56
N TYR A 41 -2.96 5.51 17.07
CA TYR A 41 -3.60 4.32 16.55
C TYR A 41 -2.88 3.84 15.28
N THR A 42 -2.59 2.55 15.22
CA THR A 42 -2.10 1.90 14.00
C THR A 42 -2.96 0.68 13.73
N GLY A 43 -3.48 0.57 12.50
CA GLY A 43 -4.25 -0.59 12.07
C GLY A 43 -3.45 -1.90 12.19
N THR A 44 -2.11 -1.84 12.04
CA THR A 44 -1.24 -3.02 12.16
C THR A 44 -1.25 -3.62 13.57
N ALA A 45 -1.35 -2.80 14.63
CA ALA A 45 -1.37 -3.31 16.01
C ALA A 45 -2.80 -3.43 16.58
N GLY A 46 -3.80 -2.89 15.88
CA GLY A 46 -5.19 -2.84 16.34
C GLY A 46 -5.39 -2.00 17.61
N LYS A 47 -4.41 -1.18 17.99
CA LYS A 47 -4.39 -0.43 19.26
C LYS A 47 -3.56 0.85 19.15
N ILE A 48 -3.73 1.72 20.15
CA ILE A 48 -2.84 2.87 20.36
C ILE A 48 -1.52 2.34 20.92
N THR A 49 -0.45 2.49 20.14
CA THR A 49 0.91 2.12 20.54
C THR A 49 1.90 3.17 20.05
N ASN A 50 3.13 3.10 20.55
CA ASN A 50 4.19 3.99 20.09
C ASN A 50 4.69 3.51 18.72
N CYS A 51 4.41 4.27 17.68
CA CYS A 51 4.74 3.90 16.30
C CYS A 51 5.03 5.13 15.42
N GLN A 52 5.70 4.87 14.30
CA GLN A 52 5.76 5.77 13.15
C GLN A 52 4.65 5.36 12.18
N ILE A 53 4.06 6.30 11.45
CA ILE A 53 3.09 5.99 10.39
C ILE A 53 3.68 6.43 9.05
N GLY A 54 3.75 5.53 8.08
CA GLY A 54 4.05 5.88 6.69
C GLY A 54 2.78 5.80 5.86
N VAL A 55 2.53 6.83 5.05
CA VAL A 55 1.53 6.80 3.97
C VAL A 55 2.22 6.29 2.72
N PHE A 56 1.58 5.36 2.02
CA PHE A 56 2.13 4.69 0.85
C PHE A 56 1.17 4.79 -0.33
N LEU A 57 1.75 4.89 -1.53
CA LEU A 57 1.03 4.78 -2.79
C LEU A 57 1.48 3.50 -3.47
N GLY A 58 0.55 2.57 -3.63
CA GLY A 58 0.68 1.37 -4.44
C GLY A 58 0.25 1.63 -5.88
N TYR A 59 0.81 0.86 -6.80
CA TYR A 59 0.39 0.77 -8.18
C TYR A 59 -0.05 -0.67 -8.46
N ALA A 60 -1.21 -0.86 -9.07
CA ALA A 60 -1.75 -2.15 -9.44
C ALA A 60 -2.25 -2.16 -10.88
N SER A 61 -1.95 -3.22 -11.61
CA SER A 61 -2.40 -3.47 -12.97
C SER A 61 -2.64 -4.96 -13.21
N SER A 62 -2.98 -5.35 -14.43
CA SER A 62 -3.07 -6.78 -14.77
C SER A 62 -1.72 -7.49 -14.71
N ARG A 63 -0.62 -6.74 -14.79
CA ARG A 63 0.76 -7.25 -14.78
C ARG A 63 1.30 -7.50 -13.37
N GLY A 64 0.75 -6.84 -12.37
CA GLY A 64 1.21 -7.00 -10.99
C GLY A 64 0.91 -5.79 -10.11
N ARG A 65 1.57 -5.75 -8.96
CA ARG A 65 1.47 -4.63 -8.02
C ARG A 65 2.78 -4.36 -7.30
N ALA A 66 3.05 -3.10 -6.99
CA ALA A 66 4.21 -2.67 -6.21
C ALA A 66 3.95 -1.32 -5.53
N LEU A 67 4.78 -0.96 -4.55
CA LEU A 67 4.77 0.38 -3.96
C LEU A 67 5.57 1.34 -4.84
N VAL A 68 5.01 2.51 -5.14
CA VAL A 68 5.62 3.53 -6.03
C VAL A 68 5.97 4.83 -5.31
N ASP A 69 5.33 5.12 -4.17
CA ASP A 69 5.68 6.29 -3.36
C ASP A 69 5.40 6.03 -1.87
N ARG A 70 5.99 6.86 -1.02
CA ARG A 70 5.97 6.83 0.44
C ARG A 70 6.26 8.21 1.03
N ASP A 71 5.50 8.59 2.06
CA ASP A 71 5.77 9.75 2.91
C ASP A 71 5.58 9.41 4.39
N LEU A 72 6.46 9.93 5.24
CA LEU A 72 6.38 9.75 6.69
C LEU A 72 5.39 10.77 7.27
N TYR A 73 4.39 10.30 8.01
CA TYR A 73 3.51 11.18 8.77
C TYR A 73 4.25 11.75 9.98
N VAL A 74 4.43 13.08 9.99
CA VAL A 74 5.03 13.83 11.10
C VAL A 74 3.90 14.55 11.86
N PRO A 75 3.58 14.12 13.10
CA PRO A 75 2.44 14.66 13.83
C PRO A 75 2.60 16.14 14.21
N HIS A 76 1.50 16.89 14.17
CA HIS A 76 1.41 18.15 14.91
C HIS A 76 1.39 17.88 16.44
N GLY A 77 1.59 18.91 17.25
CA GLY A 77 1.61 18.83 18.71
C GLY A 77 2.91 18.27 19.28
N THR A 78 3.27 17.04 18.90
CA THR A 78 4.42 16.35 19.51
C THR A 78 5.70 16.46 18.69
N TRP A 79 5.63 16.82 17.41
CA TRP A 79 6.79 16.92 16.52
C TRP A 79 6.91 18.27 15.85
N ILE A 80 5.96 18.62 14.97
CA ILE A 80 6.06 19.87 14.19
C ILE A 80 6.17 21.10 15.10
N ASP A 81 5.55 21.05 16.28
CA ASP A 81 5.54 22.15 17.25
C ASP A 81 6.79 22.12 18.19
N ASP A 82 7.72 21.20 17.99
CA ASP A 82 8.99 21.08 18.73
C ASP A 82 10.19 21.11 17.74
N PRO A 83 10.70 22.31 17.41
CA PRO A 83 11.82 22.48 16.49
C PRO A 83 13.10 21.76 16.96
N GLY A 84 13.33 21.67 18.27
CA GLY A 84 14.49 20.98 18.84
C GLY A 84 14.43 19.47 18.57
N ARG A 85 13.26 18.87 18.74
CA ARG A 85 13.01 17.46 18.42
C ARG A 85 13.09 17.19 16.93
N CYS A 86 12.55 18.07 16.09
CA CYS A 86 12.69 18.03 14.64
C CYS A 86 14.16 18.07 14.21
N ALA A 87 14.93 19.03 14.71
CA ALA A 87 16.35 19.16 14.42
C ALA A 87 17.16 17.93 14.85
N ALA A 88 16.89 17.39 16.05
CA ALA A 88 17.55 16.17 16.55
C ALA A 88 17.28 14.94 15.66
N ALA A 89 16.08 14.84 15.06
CA ALA A 89 15.74 13.79 14.10
C ALA A 89 16.10 14.15 12.64
N ARG A 90 16.68 15.32 12.40
CA ARG A 90 17.00 15.88 11.07
C ARG A 90 15.79 16.01 10.16
N ILE A 91 14.65 16.40 10.72
CA ILE A 91 13.48 16.83 9.94
C ILE A 91 13.82 18.23 9.39
N PRO A 92 13.78 18.44 8.06
CA PRO A 92 14.07 19.75 7.48
C PRO A 92 13.06 20.82 7.90
N ASP A 93 13.50 22.08 8.02
CA ASP A 93 12.66 23.20 8.49
C ASP A 93 11.44 23.49 7.60
N HIS A 94 11.51 23.12 6.31
CA HIS A 94 10.39 23.28 5.37
C HIS A 94 9.31 22.19 5.53
N VAL A 95 9.57 21.14 6.31
CA VAL A 95 8.56 20.09 6.56
C VAL A 95 7.59 20.60 7.62
N GLY A 96 6.45 21.12 7.14
CA GLY A 96 5.30 21.47 7.97
C GLY A 96 4.38 20.28 8.26
N PHE A 97 3.33 20.55 9.03
CA PHE A 97 2.29 19.55 9.27
C PHE A 97 1.48 19.28 7.99
N ALA A 98 1.30 17.99 7.67
CA ALA A 98 0.39 17.53 6.66
C ALA A 98 -0.40 16.33 7.19
N THR A 99 -1.72 16.37 7.02
CA THR A 99 -2.60 15.22 7.31
C THR A 99 -2.30 14.08 6.34
N LYS A 100 -2.64 12.84 6.72
CA LYS A 100 -2.43 11.68 5.83
C LYS A 100 -3.11 11.85 4.46
N PRO A 101 -4.36 12.36 4.35
CA PRO A 101 -4.95 12.63 3.04
C PRO A 101 -4.23 13.70 2.22
N GLN A 102 -3.61 14.70 2.86
CA GLN A 102 -2.76 15.68 2.16
C GLN A 102 -1.46 15.03 1.66
N LEU A 103 -0.85 14.12 2.43
CA LEU A 103 0.29 13.33 1.97
C LEU A 103 -0.08 12.47 0.77
N LEU A 104 -1.19 11.72 0.85
CA LEU A 104 -1.68 10.90 -0.28
C LEU A 104 -1.97 11.75 -1.51
N ARG A 105 -2.64 12.91 -1.35
CA ARG A 105 -2.85 13.87 -2.43
C ARG A 105 -1.54 14.27 -3.09
N ALA A 106 -0.53 14.66 -2.30
CA ALA A 106 0.77 15.08 -2.83
C ALA A 106 1.49 13.94 -3.59
N MET A 107 1.30 12.69 -3.16
CA MET A 107 1.83 11.51 -3.87
C MET A 107 1.14 11.29 -5.22
N ILE A 108 -0.19 11.46 -5.27
CA ILE A 108 -0.97 11.36 -6.52
C ILE A 108 -0.60 12.51 -7.46
N GLU A 109 -0.46 13.74 -6.97
CA GLU A 109 0.00 14.89 -7.73
C GLU A 109 1.39 14.65 -8.35
N ARG A 110 2.34 14.07 -7.59
CA ARG A 110 3.64 13.65 -8.14
C ARG A 110 3.51 12.58 -9.23
N ALA A 111 2.57 11.64 -9.11
CA ALA A 111 2.33 10.62 -10.13
C ALA A 111 1.76 11.23 -11.42
N ILE A 112 0.84 12.20 -11.30
CA ILE A 112 0.29 12.96 -12.43
C ILE A 112 1.40 13.74 -13.14
N ILE A 113 2.18 14.53 -12.38
CA ILE A 113 3.28 15.35 -12.93
C ILE A 113 4.32 14.47 -13.63
N ALA A 114 4.60 13.28 -13.11
CA ALA A 114 5.53 12.33 -13.70
C ALA A 114 4.98 11.56 -14.91
N GLY A 115 3.70 11.75 -15.27
CA GLY A 115 3.08 11.03 -16.39
C GLY A 115 2.90 9.54 -16.15
N VAL A 116 2.72 9.12 -14.89
CA VAL A 116 2.43 7.72 -14.57
C VAL A 116 1.13 7.31 -15.28
N PRO A 117 1.10 6.19 -16.03
CA PRO A 117 -0.12 5.73 -16.68
C PRO A 117 -1.06 5.10 -15.63
N PHE A 118 -2.19 5.73 -15.36
CA PHE A 118 -3.26 5.16 -14.52
C PHE A 118 -4.61 5.76 -14.91
N GLY A 119 -5.68 5.01 -14.67
CA GLY A 119 -7.06 5.46 -14.91
C GLY A 119 -7.85 5.67 -13.61
N TRP A 120 -7.36 5.13 -12.49
CA TRP A 120 -8.15 4.99 -11.27
C TRP A 120 -7.35 5.27 -10.00
N VAL A 121 -8.04 5.80 -9.00
CA VAL A 121 -7.59 5.87 -7.61
C VAL A 121 -8.54 5.12 -6.69
N THR A 122 -8.00 4.35 -5.74
CA THR A 122 -8.76 3.75 -4.64
C THR A 122 -8.00 3.90 -3.32
N ALA A 123 -8.73 3.97 -2.21
CA ALA A 123 -8.18 4.07 -0.86
C ALA A 123 -9.24 3.67 0.17
N ASP A 124 -8.82 3.56 1.43
CA ASP A 124 -9.70 3.23 2.55
C ASP A 124 -10.68 4.36 2.93
N GLU A 125 -11.50 4.10 3.95
CA GLU A 125 -12.51 5.02 4.47
C GLU A 125 -11.95 6.35 4.97
N ALA A 126 -10.77 6.35 5.61
CA ALA A 126 -10.17 7.56 6.14
C ALA A 126 -9.77 8.54 5.03
N TYR A 127 -9.34 8.02 3.88
CA TYR A 127 -9.08 8.82 2.69
C TYR A 127 -10.37 9.13 1.93
N GLY A 128 -11.27 8.16 1.79
CA GLY A 128 -12.46 8.34 0.98
C GLY A 128 -13.50 9.27 1.60
N ASP A 129 -13.57 9.41 2.93
CA ASP A 129 -14.39 10.44 3.58
C ASP A 129 -13.78 11.85 3.49
N ASN A 130 -12.53 11.99 3.07
CA ASN A 130 -11.88 13.29 2.89
C ASN A 130 -12.39 14.05 1.66
N GLY A 131 -13.29 15.02 1.87
CA GLY A 131 -13.86 15.86 0.81
C GLY A 131 -12.82 16.62 -0.05
N PRO A 132 -11.78 17.24 0.54
CA PRO A 132 -10.71 17.89 -0.24
C PRO A 132 -9.96 16.96 -1.20
N LEU A 133 -9.64 15.72 -0.79
CA LEU A 133 -9.00 14.73 -1.65
C LEU A 133 -9.91 14.36 -2.82
N ARG A 134 -11.20 14.13 -2.56
CA ARG A 134 -12.17 13.83 -3.63
C ARG A 134 -12.30 14.96 -4.64
N ARG A 135 -12.41 16.21 -4.16
CA ARG A 135 -12.45 17.39 -5.04
C ARG A 135 -11.20 17.49 -5.91
N PHE A 136 -10.02 17.30 -5.33
CA PHE A 136 -8.78 17.27 -6.11
C PHE A 136 -8.82 16.21 -7.23
N LEU A 137 -9.27 14.99 -6.95
CA LEU A 137 -9.40 13.95 -7.98
C LEU A 137 -10.45 14.30 -9.04
N GLU A 138 -11.56 14.92 -8.64
CA GLU A 138 -12.59 15.43 -9.57
C GLU A 138 -12.04 16.55 -10.47
N ASP A 139 -11.29 17.50 -9.91
CA ASP A 139 -10.69 18.62 -10.63
C ASP A 139 -9.65 18.13 -11.66
N GLU A 140 -8.85 17.12 -11.30
CA GLU A 140 -7.89 16.44 -12.20
C GLU A 140 -8.55 15.44 -13.17
N GLN A 141 -9.89 15.32 -13.16
CA GLN A 141 -10.65 14.36 -13.98
C GLN A 141 -10.23 12.90 -13.80
N VAL A 142 -9.75 12.55 -12.60
CA VAL A 142 -9.34 11.19 -12.23
C VAL A 142 -10.56 10.41 -11.73
N SER A 143 -10.77 9.23 -12.31
CA SER A 143 -11.81 8.31 -11.83
C SER A 143 -11.39 7.71 -10.50
N TYR A 144 -12.35 7.49 -9.59
CA TYR A 144 -12.05 6.85 -8.31
C TYR A 144 -13.14 5.92 -7.83
N VAL A 145 -12.74 4.96 -6.99
CA VAL A 145 -13.62 4.16 -6.14
C VAL A 145 -13.03 4.18 -4.73
N LEU A 146 -13.50 5.09 -3.89
CA LEU A 146 -12.97 5.31 -2.55
C LEU A 146 -13.92 4.72 -1.52
N ALA A 147 -13.42 3.93 -0.58
CA ALA A 147 -14.25 3.44 0.52
C ALA A 147 -14.73 4.63 1.37
N VAL A 148 -15.95 4.58 1.90
CA VAL A 148 -16.54 5.65 2.72
C VAL A 148 -17.26 5.06 3.92
N SER A 149 -17.48 5.86 4.96
CA SER A 149 -18.18 5.39 6.15
C SER A 149 -19.61 4.98 5.84
N CYS A 150 -20.15 4.06 6.63
CA CYS A 150 -21.57 3.70 6.55
C CYS A 150 -22.48 4.91 6.83
N SER A 151 -21.96 5.91 7.54
CA SER A 151 -22.63 7.18 7.85
C SER A 151 -22.43 8.28 6.79
N HIS A 152 -21.67 8.00 5.73
CA HIS A 152 -21.41 8.97 4.68
C HIS A 152 -22.71 9.47 4.05
N GLN A 153 -22.79 10.78 3.85
CA GLN A 153 -23.97 11.47 3.35
C GLN A 153 -23.94 11.55 1.82
N ILE A 154 -24.87 10.86 1.17
CA ILE A 154 -25.04 10.86 -0.27
C ILE A 154 -26.09 11.91 -0.64
N ALA A 155 -25.73 12.83 -1.53
CA ALA A 155 -26.70 13.77 -2.09
C ALA A 155 -27.62 13.03 -3.08
N SER A 156 -28.92 13.19 -2.91
CA SER A 156 -29.97 12.67 -3.80
C SER A 156 -30.93 13.81 -4.18
N GLY A 157 -31.80 13.59 -5.17
CA GLY A 157 -32.84 14.56 -5.54
C GLY A 157 -33.81 14.90 -4.40
N ALA A 158 -33.93 14.04 -3.38
CA ALA A 158 -34.77 14.23 -2.19
C ALA A 158 -34.00 14.79 -0.98
N GLY A 159 -32.73 15.17 -1.14
CA GLY A 159 -31.85 15.64 -0.07
C GLY A 159 -30.71 14.68 0.25
N LYS A 160 -30.07 14.84 1.41
CA LYS A 160 -28.94 13.99 1.82
C LYS A 160 -29.43 12.75 2.57
N ILE A 161 -28.91 11.59 2.23
CA ILE A 161 -29.22 10.31 2.87
C ILE A 161 -27.94 9.56 3.24
N ARG A 162 -27.93 8.89 4.40
CA ARG A 162 -26.78 8.05 4.81
C ARG A 162 -26.68 6.78 3.97
N ALA A 163 -25.46 6.32 3.72
CA ALA A 163 -25.20 5.09 2.96
C ALA A 163 -25.89 3.85 3.59
N ASP A 164 -25.84 3.73 4.92
CA ASP A 164 -26.48 2.63 5.69
C ASP A 164 -28.02 2.66 5.73
N THR A 165 -28.61 3.80 5.40
CA THR A 165 -30.05 3.96 5.28
C THR A 165 -30.47 3.64 3.85
N LEU A 166 -29.69 4.10 2.87
CA LEU A 166 -29.93 3.88 1.45
C LEU A 166 -29.90 2.39 1.08
N VAL A 167 -28.96 1.62 1.63
CA VAL A 167 -28.86 0.17 1.36
C VAL A 167 -30.14 -0.61 1.68
N ARG A 168 -30.92 -0.15 2.66
CA ARG A 168 -32.18 -0.79 3.09
C ARG A 168 -33.30 -0.64 2.06
N GLN A 169 -33.16 0.30 1.13
CA GLN A 169 -34.12 0.58 0.07
C GLN A 169 -33.81 -0.21 -1.21
N ILE A 170 -32.69 -0.93 -1.26
CA ILE A 170 -32.26 -1.67 -2.45
C ILE A 170 -33.05 -2.99 -2.54
N PRO A 171 -33.84 -3.21 -3.61
CA PRO A 171 -34.57 -4.47 -3.78
C PRO A 171 -33.60 -5.63 -4.03
N ALA A 172 -34.07 -6.86 -3.81
CA ALA A 172 -33.25 -8.06 -4.02
C ALA A 172 -32.66 -8.15 -5.45
N SER A 173 -33.43 -7.72 -6.46
CA SER A 173 -33.00 -7.66 -7.87
C SER A 173 -31.92 -6.61 -8.17
N GLY A 174 -31.69 -5.66 -7.26
CA GLY A 174 -30.65 -4.64 -7.38
C GLY A 174 -29.24 -5.15 -7.04
N TRP A 175 -29.11 -6.39 -6.57
CA TRP A 175 -27.83 -6.99 -6.20
C TRP A 175 -27.32 -7.94 -7.29
N GLN A 176 -26.05 -7.80 -7.65
CA GLN A 176 -25.36 -8.67 -8.61
C GLN A 176 -24.15 -9.33 -7.97
N ARG A 177 -24.02 -10.65 -8.14
CA ARG A 177 -22.85 -11.38 -7.62
C ARG A 177 -21.69 -11.28 -8.59
N LEU A 178 -20.60 -10.65 -8.16
CA LEU A 178 -19.41 -10.42 -8.98
C LEU A 178 -18.13 -10.68 -8.18
N SER A 179 -17.08 -11.10 -8.89
CA SER A 179 -15.72 -11.21 -8.34
C SER A 179 -15.03 -9.85 -8.37
N CYS A 180 -14.38 -9.45 -7.26
CA CYS A 180 -13.49 -8.29 -7.23
C CYS A 180 -12.01 -8.65 -7.40
N GLY A 181 -11.76 -9.81 -8.03
CA GLY A 181 -10.43 -10.33 -8.34
C GLY A 181 -10.06 -11.56 -7.53
N ASP A 182 -8.91 -12.13 -7.86
CA ASP A 182 -8.43 -13.35 -7.21
C ASP A 182 -8.01 -13.10 -5.76
N GLY A 183 -8.13 -14.14 -4.94
CA GLY A 183 -7.62 -14.20 -3.59
C GLY A 183 -6.92 -15.54 -3.33
N ALA A 184 -6.29 -15.69 -2.17
CA ALA A 184 -5.51 -16.88 -1.83
C ALA A 184 -6.30 -18.21 -1.85
N LYS A 185 -7.64 -18.15 -1.80
CA LYS A 185 -8.56 -19.31 -1.83
C LYS A 185 -9.45 -19.33 -3.09
N GLY A 186 -9.07 -18.59 -4.13
CA GLY A 186 -9.87 -18.40 -5.35
C GLY A 186 -10.53 -17.02 -5.41
N GLU A 187 -11.47 -16.85 -6.35
CA GLU A 187 -12.14 -15.57 -6.61
C GLU A 187 -12.82 -14.98 -5.38
N ARG A 188 -12.60 -13.68 -5.14
CA ARG A 188 -13.25 -12.93 -4.07
C ARG A 188 -14.62 -12.45 -4.53
N ARG A 189 -15.63 -13.29 -4.37
CA ARG A 189 -17.02 -13.02 -4.77
C ARG A 189 -17.83 -12.34 -3.68
N TYR A 190 -18.53 -11.27 -4.05
CA TYR A 190 -19.46 -10.52 -3.20
C TYR A 190 -20.74 -10.20 -3.96
N ASP A 191 -21.81 -9.86 -3.24
CA ASP A 191 -22.98 -9.24 -3.86
C ASP A 191 -22.75 -7.72 -3.91
N TRP A 192 -23.01 -7.11 -5.06
CA TRP A 192 -22.77 -5.69 -5.31
C TRP A 192 -24.05 -4.98 -5.74
N ALA A 193 -24.24 -3.75 -5.28
CA ALA A 193 -25.28 -2.86 -5.75
C ALA A 193 -24.67 -1.51 -6.12
N LEU A 194 -25.21 -0.88 -7.18
CA LEU A 194 -24.81 0.45 -7.62
C LEU A 194 -26.01 1.38 -7.53
N VAL A 195 -25.87 2.48 -6.80
CA VAL A 195 -26.94 3.46 -6.59
C VAL A 195 -26.51 4.79 -7.17
N ALA A 196 -27.34 5.37 -8.04
CA ALA A 196 -27.11 6.69 -8.59
C ALA A 196 -27.21 7.77 -7.49
N THR A 197 -26.40 8.81 -7.61
CA THR A 197 -26.51 9.99 -6.74
C THR A 197 -27.18 11.15 -7.48
N ALA A 198 -27.32 12.31 -6.83
CA ALA A 198 -27.80 13.53 -7.49
C ALA A 198 -26.89 14.00 -8.65
N LYS A 199 -25.61 13.61 -8.66
CA LYS A 199 -24.70 13.89 -9.76
C LYS A 199 -24.57 12.64 -10.65
N PRO A 200 -24.73 12.76 -11.98
CA PRO A 200 -24.66 11.61 -12.89
C PRO A 200 -23.27 10.96 -12.95
N THR A 201 -22.23 11.72 -12.63
CA THR A 201 -20.83 11.24 -12.58
C THR A 201 -20.50 10.54 -11.26
N HIS A 202 -21.41 10.53 -10.29
CA HIS A 202 -21.18 9.98 -8.96
C HIS A 202 -22.16 8.86 -8.63
N HIS A 203 -21.63 7.78 -8.08
CA HIS A 203 -22.40 6.61 -7.68
C HIS A 203 -21.98 6.13 -6.30
N LEU A 204 -22.92 5.54 -5.55
CA LEU A 204 -22.61 4.74 -4.38
C LEU A 204 -22.54 3.27 -4.79
N LEU A 205 -21.36 2.67 -4.70
CA LEU A 205 -21.17 1.23 -4.84
C LEU A 205 -21.21 0.59 -3.45
N ILE A 206 -22.01 -0.46 -3.31
CA ILE A 206 -22.19 -1.17 -2.04
C ILE A 206 -21.79 -2.63 -2.25
N ARG A 207 -20.94 -3.13 -1.35
CA ARG A 207 -20.53 -4.53 -1.29
C ARG A 207 -21.20 -5.20 -0.10
N ARG A 208 -21.75 -6.39 -0.32
CA ARG A 208 -22.32 -7.25 0.71
C ARG A 208 -21.64 -8.62 0.70
N SER A 209 -21.24 -9.09 1.88
CA SER A 209 -20.70 -10.43 2.05
C SER A 209 -21.76 -11.50 1.74
N VAL A 210 -21.37 -12.52 0.96
CA VAL A 210 -22.24 -13.64 0.60
C VAL A 210 -22.54 -14.51 1.81
N SER A 211 -21.53 -14.77 2.66
CA SER A 211 -21.66 -15.63 3.82
C SER A 211 -22.24 -14.92 5.04
N LYS A 212 -22.06 -13.59 5.13
CA LYS A 212 -22.57 -12.77 6.24
C LYS A 212 -23.23 -11.50 5.69
N PRO A 213 -24.49 -11.55 5.23
CA PRO A 213 -25.14 -10.43 4.55
C PRO A 213 -25.24 -9.11 5.35
N THR A 214 -24.98 -9.13 6.65
CA THR A 214 -24.88 -7.94 7.51
C THR A 214 -23.55 -7.20 7.37
N GLU A 215 -22.49 -7.86 6.86
CA GLU A 215 -21.19 -7.24 6.59
C GLU A 215 -21.25 -6.49 5.25
N LEU A 216 -21.36 -5.17 5.36
CA LEU A 216 -21.44 -4.23 4.24
C LEU A 216 -20.17 -3.36 4.16
N ALA A 217 -19.79 -2.99 2.95
CA ALA A 217 -18.81 -1.94 2.69
C ALA A 217 -19.36 -0.98 1.62
N TYR A 218 -19.05 0.30 1.77
CA TYR A 218 -19.58 1.38 0.95
C TYR A 218 -18.43 2.09 0.24
N TYR A 219 -18.64 2.45 -1.02
CA TYR A 219 -17.66 3.14 -1.83
C TYR A 219 -18.34 4.28 -2.58
N LEU A 220 -17.77 5.48 -2.50
CA LEU A 220 -18.15 6.56 -3.39
C LEU A 220 -17.33 6.45 -4.66
N CYS A 221 -18.02 6.42 -5.80
CA CYS A 221 -17.43 6.36 -7.12
C CYS A 221 -17.57 7.71 -7.82
N HIS A 222 -16.54 8.12 -8.54
CA HIS A 222 -16.57 9.21 -9.51
C HIS A 222 -16.03 8.70 -10.84
N THR A 223 -16.78 8.91 -11.92
CA THR A 223 -16.44 8.45 -13.26
C THR A 223 -16.82 9.53 -14.28
N PRO A 224 -15.85 10.23 -14.91
CA PRO A 224 -16.12 11.25 -15.92
C PRO A 224 -16.86 10.70 -17.15
N ALA A 225 -16.63 9.43 -17.48
CA ALA A 225 -17.33 8.70 -18.54
C ALA A 225 -18.04 7.46 -17.96
N PRO A 226 -19.13 6.97 -18.62
CA PRO A 226 -19.80 5.74 -18.19
C PRO A 226 -18.86 4.53 -18.18
N VAL A 227 -18.95 3.71 -17.14
CA VAL A 227 -18.16 2.48 -16.98
C VAL A 227 -19.05 1.32 -16.55
N PRO A 228 -18.72 0.07 -16.91
CA PRO A 228 -19.48 -1.08 -16.44
C PRO A 228 -19.27 -1.33 -14.95
N LEU A 229 -20.31 -1.87 -14.28
CA LEU A 229 -20.26 -2.24 -12.86
C LEU A 229 -19.06 -3.14 -12.53
N SER A 230 -18.77 -4.11 -13.41
CA SER A 230 -17.62 -5.01 -13.25
C SER A 230 -16.31 -4.26 -13.06
N ARG A 231 -16.11 -3.12 -13.76
CA ARG A 231 -14.90 -2.31 -13.62
C ARG A 231 -14.82 -1.64 -12.25
N LEU A 232 -15.92 -1.04 -11.77
CA LEU A 232 -15.99 -0.45 -10.43
C LEU A 232 -15.68 -1.50 -9.35
N VAL A 233 -16.19 -2.72 -9.52
CA VAL A 233 -15.94 -3.86 -8.64
C VAL A 233 -14.47 -4.27 -8.65
N THR A 234 -13.83 -4.35 -9.83
CA THR A 234 -12.39 -4.63 -9.94
C THR A 234 -11.54 -3.56 -9.26
N VAL A 235 -11.86 -2.27 -9.45
CA VAL A 235 -11.13 -1.15 -8.82
C VAL A 235 -11.31 -1.17 -7.30
N ALA A 236 -12.52 -1.40 -6.79
CA ALA A 236 -12.77 -1.58 -5.35
C ALA A 236 -11.96 -2.77 -4.79
N GLY A 237 -11.83 -3.84 -5.57
CA GLY A 237 -11.04 -5.03 -5.23
C GLY A 237 -9.53 -4.80 -5.23
N ALA A 238 -9.04 -3.85 -6.04
CA ALA A 238 -7.63 -3.48 -6.13
C ALA A 238 -7.11 -2.86 -4.84
N ARG A 239 -7.99 -2.31 -3.97
CA ARG A 239 -7.61 -1.84 -2.62
C ARG A 239 -6.84 -2.90 -1.82
N TRP A 240 -7.16 -4.19 -1.99
CA TRP A 240 -6.48 -5.28 -1.30
C TRP A 240 -5.00 -5.43 -1.69
N THR A 241 -4.62 -4.97 -2.88
CA THR A 241 -3.24 -5.12 -3.39
C THR A 241 -2.21 -4.39 -2.55
N ILE A 242 -2.56 -3.28 -1.90
CA ILE A 242 -1.62 -2.57 -1.01
C ILE A 242 -1.38 -3.34 0.29
N GLU A 243 -2.40 -4.03 0.82
CA GLU A 243 -2.24 -4.92 1.97
C GLU A 243 -1.31 -6.09 1.60
N GLU A 244 -1.44 -6.65 0.40
CA GLU A 244 -0.52 -7.67 -0.11
C GLU A 244 0.90 -7.11 -0.29
N CYS A 245 1.06 -5.88 -0.80
CA CYS A 245 2.35 -5.21 -0.89
C CYS A 245 2.97 -5.00 0.49
N PHE A 246 2.20 -4.64 1.52
CA PHE A 246 2.71 -4.55 2.88
C PHE A 246 3.12 -5.90 3.45
N GLN A 247 2.32 -6.95 3.25
CA GLN A 247 2.67 -8.30 3.71
C GLN A 247 3.94 -8.80 3.03
N ALA A 248 4.03 -8.69 1.70
CA ALA A 248 5.24 -9.04 0.96
C ALA A 248 6.43 -8.14 1.34
N GLY A 249 6.19 -6.85 1.57
CA GLY A 249 7.21 -5.90 2.01
C GLY A 249 7.80 -6.28 3.36
N LYS A 250 6.98 -6.72 4.31
CA LYS A 250 7.43 -7.18 5.64
C LYS A 250 8.18 -8.50 5.55
N ASN A 251 7.59 -9.50 4.88
CA ASN A 251 8.13 -10.85 4.83
C ASN A 251 9.37 -10.98 3.94
N GLU A 252 9.38 -10.30 2.79
CA GLU A 252 10.38 -10.51 1.75
C GLU A 252 11.38 -9.36 1.61
N ALA A 253 10.97 -8.12 1.92
CA ALA A 253 11.80 -6.92 1.75
C ALA A 253 12.13 -6.21 3.08
N ALA A 254 11.74 -6.81 4.21
CA ALA A 254 12.05 -6.34 5.56
C ALA A 254 11.63 -4.88 5.83
N VAL A 255 10.51 -4.41 5.24
CA VAL A 255 10.08 -3.00 5.30
C VAL A 255 9.89 -2.47 6.74
N ASP A 256 9.67 -3.35 7.71
CA ASP A 256 9.49 -3.04 9.13
C ASP A 256 10.68 -3.42 10.05
N HIS A 257 11.75 -4.02 9.52
CA HIS A 257 12.90 -4.48 10.31
C HIS A 257 13.98 -3.40 10.58
N TYR A 258 13.71 -2.15 10.25
CA TYR A 258 14.68 -1.07 10.45
C TYR A 258 14.74 -0.55 11.90
N GLN A 259 15.94 -0.08 12.27
CA GLN A 259 16.21 0.62 13.52
C GLN A 259 16.60 2.08 13.32
N VAL A 260 16.49 2.60 12.08
CA VAL A 260 16.80 4.00 11.77
C VAL A 260 15.88 4.96 12.53
N ARG A 261 16.44 6.10 12.94
CA ARG A 261 15.74 7.11 13.76
C ARG A 261 15.58 8.45 13.07
N LEU A 262 16.51 8.79 12.17
CA LEU A 262 16.52 10.09 11.50
C LEU A 262 15.55 10.09 10.33
N TYR A 263 14.90 11.23 10.10
CA TYR A 263 13.99 11.46 8.97
C TYR A 263 14.61 11.04 7.62
N PRO A 264 15.79 11.54 7.20
CA PRO A 264 16.38 11.11 5.93
C PRO A 264 16.77 9.61 5.91
N ALA A 265 17.10 9.03 7.07
CA ALA A 265 17.44 7.62 7.15
C ALA A 265 16.22 6.73 6.94
N TRP A 266 15.04 7.15 7.42
CA TRP A 266 13.77 6.48 7.15
C TRP A 266 13.48 6.43 5.65
N TYR A 267 13.57 7.56 4.95
CA TYR A 267 13.34 7.59 3.50
C TYR A 267 14.33 6.74 2.71
N ARG A 268 15.62 6.76 3.08
CA ARG A 268 16.64 5.91 2.44
C ARG A 268 16.32 4.43 2.61
N TYR A 269 16.02 4.00 3.83
CA TYR A 269 15.66 2.61 4.11
C TYR A 269 14.40 2.21 3.34
N MET A 270 13.35 3.01 3.44
CA MET A 270 12.05 2.71 2.84
C MET A 270 12.16 2.60 1.31
N THR A 271 12.96 3.47 0.69
CA THR A 271 13.20 3.43 -0.76
C THR A 271 13.94 2.15 -1.18
N LEU A 272 14.94 1.70 -0.40
CA LEU A 272 15.64 0.44 -0.68
C LEU A 272 14.75 -0.79 -0.48
N ALA A 273 13.92 -0.80 0.57
CA ALA A 273 12.95 -1.87 0.79
C ALA A 273 11.90 -1.93 -0.34
N MET A 274 11.42 -0.76 -0.78
CA MET A 274 10.52 -0.67 -1.93
C MET A 274 11.18 -1.12 -3.23
N LEU A 275 12.45 -0.80 -3.47
CA LEU A 275 13.20 -1.28 -4.63
C LEU A 275 13.31 -2.82 -4.62
N ALA A 276 13.65 -3.41 -3.48
CA ALA A 276 13.71 -4.86 -3.34
C ALA A 276 12.34 -5.52 -3.60
N LEU A 277 11.27 -4.93 -3.06
CA LEU A 277 9.91 -5.40 -3.31
C LEU A 277 9.52 -5.26 -4.80
N ALA A 278 9.86 -4.15 -5.44
CA ALA A 278 9.61 -3.91 -6.86
C ALA A 278 10.37 -4.93 -7.73
N PHE A 279 11.62 -5.24 -7.41
CA PHE A 279 12.39 -6.28 -8.08
C PHE A 279 11.67 -7.64 -8.03
N LEU A 280 11.19 -8.05 -6.85
CA LEU A 280 10.46 -9.31 -6.70
C LEU A 280 9.13 -9.32 -7.47
N ALA A 281 8.38 -8.21 -7.44
CA ALA A 281 7.12 -8.06 -8.16
C ALA A 281 7.31 -8.13 -9.68
N VAL A 282 8.29 -7.40 -10.21
CA VAL A 282 8.62 -7.36 -11.64
C VAL A 282 9.17 -8.70 -12.13
N THR A 283 10.06 -9.33 -11.37
CA THR A 283 10.59 -10.66 -11.71
C THR A 283 9.45 -11.68 -11.78
N ARG A 284 8.54 -11.66 -10.81
CA ARG A 284 7.36 -12.52 -10.82
C ARG A 284 6.47 -12.27 -12.04
N ALA A 285 6.20 -10.99 -12.34
CA ALA A 285 5.38 -10.62 -13.50
C ALA A 285 6.01 -11.09 -14.82
N THR A 286 7.33 -11.05 -14.93
CA THR A 286 8.07 -11.52 -16.11
C THR A 286 7.97 -13.04 -16.25
N LEU A 287 8.26 -13.79 -15.18
CA LEU A 287 8.24 -15.25 -15.19
C LEU A 287 6.85 -15.85 -15.41
N ILE A 288 5.78 -15.16 -15.00
CA ILE A 288 4.40 -15.62 -15.26
C ILE A 288 4.00 -15.42 -16.74
N ARG A 289 4.65 -14.49 -17.44
CA ARG A 289 4.35 -14.19 -18.85
C ARG A 289 5.16 -15.07 -19.82
N GLU A 290 6.23 -15.70 -19.35
CA GLU A 290 6.99 -16.65 -20.15
C GLU A 290 6.21 -17.97 -20.30
N PRO A 291 6.04 -18.48 -21.53
CA PRO A 291 5.44 -19.79 -21.75
C PRO A 291 6.30 -20.88 -21.10
N ASP A 292 5.66 -21.94 -20.63
CA ASP A 292 6.35 -23.05 -19.98
C ASP A 292 7.40 -23.65 -20.95
N PRO A 293 8.68 -23.79 -20.55
CA PRO A 293 9.69 -24.43 -21.39
C PRO A 293 9.26 -25.81 -21.91
N ASP A 294 8.45 -26.54 -21.14
CA ASP A 294 7.93 -27.85 -21.52
C ASP A 294 6.82 -27.76 -22.58
N GLU A 295 6.11 -26.64 -22.69
CA GLU A 295 5.19 -26.36 -23.80
C GLU A 295 5.93 -26.06 -25.11
N ILE A 296 7.11 -25.45 -25.03
CA ILE A 296 7.96 -25.11 -26.20
C ILE A 296 8.73 -26.34 -26.70
N ALA A 297 9.14 -27.24 -25.79
CA ALA A 297 10.02 -28.36 -26.08
C ALA A 297 9.33 -29.64 -26.60
N SER A 298 8.00 -29.67 -26.74
CA SER A 298 7.27 -30.90 -27.08
C SER A 298 6.91 -31.02 -28.58
N PRO A 299 7.65 -31.79 -29.39
CA PRO A 299 7.36 -32.00 -30.81
C PRO A 299 6.11 -32.88 -31.09
N LYS A 300 5.39 -33.33 -30.05
CA LYS A 300 4.24 -34.26 -30.15
C LYS A 300 2.87 -33.62 -29.85
N GLY A 301 2.80 -32.30 -29.74
CA GLY A 301 1.58 -31.61 -29.30
C GLY A 301 1.36 -31.71 -27.79
N PRO A 302 0.43 -30.93 -27.21
CA PRO A 302 0.26 -30.86 -25.76
C PRO A 302 -0.20 -32.21 -25.20
N THR A 303 0.69 -32.90 -24.50
CA THR A 303 0.33 -34.02 -23.64
C THR A 303 -0.66 -33.49 -22.59
N PRO A 304 -1.81 -34.16 -22.33
CA PRO A 304 -2.75 -33.66 -21.35
C PRO A 304 -2.09 -33.61 -19.97
N ILE A 305 -1.73 -32.39 -19.53
CA ILE A 305 -1.17 -32.14 -18.20
C ILE A 305 -2.24 -32.57 -17.19
N THR A 306 -1.95 -33.61 -16.39
CA THR A 306 -2.85 -34.02 -15.33
C THR A 306 -2.92 -32.92 -14.26
N ARG A 307 -4.04 -32.80 -13.54
CA ARG A 307 -4.24 -31.73 -12.54
C ARG A 307 -3.15 -31.72 -11.44
N SER A 308 -2.41 -32.83 -11.27
CA SER A 308 -1.27 -33.00 -10.37
C SER A 308 0.05 -32.43 -10.86
N ASP A 309 0.21 -32.19 -12.17
CA ASP A 309 1.46 -31.70 -12.76
C ASP A 309 1.47 -30.17 -12.95
N ARG A 310 0.37 -29.48 -12.60
CA ARG A 310 0.30 -28.01 -12.66
C ARG A 310 1.00 -27.41 -11.45
N LEU A 311 2.19 -26.83 -11.68
CA LEU A 311 2.87 -26.01 -10.69
C LEU A 311 2.07 -24.72 -10.41
N ILE A 312 2.10 -24.28 -9.15
CA ILE A 312 1.61 -22.94 -8.80
C ILE A 312 2.56 -21.89 -9.39
N ALA A 313 2.03 -20.72 -9.74
CA ALA A 313 2.85 -19.60 -10.19
C ALA A 313 3.95 -19.27 -9.16
N ILE A 314 5.16 -18.98 -9.63
CA ILE A 314 6.30 -18.67 -8.76
C ILE A 314 5.98 -17.54 -7.79
N SER A 315 6.34 -17.74 -6.52
CA SER A 315 6.07 -16.78 -5.45
C SER A 315 7.23 -15.79 -5.28
N ALA A 316 6.95 -14.61 -4.72
CA ALA A 316 7.99 -13.64 -4.36
C ALA A 316 9.02 -14.23 -3.38
N ASN A 317 8.58 -15.08 -2.45
CA ASN A 317 9.46 -15.79 -1.50
C ASN A 317 10.44 -16.72 -2.23
N GLU A 318 9.96 -17.48 -3.22
CA GLU A 318 10.82 -18.39 -3.97
C GLU A 318 11.81 -17.61 -4.86
N ILE A 319 11.37 -16.52 -5.52
CA ILE A 319 12.28 -15.63 -6.25
C ILE A 319 13.37 -15.08 -5.31
N ARG A 320 12.98 -14.57 -4.13
CA ARG A 320 13.93 -14.06 -3.14
C ARG A 320 14.92 -15.13 -2.71
N ARG A 321 14.45 -16.36 -2.45
CA ARG A 321 15.29 -17.49 -2.07
C ARG A 321 16.29 -17.83 -3.16
N LEU A 322 15.84 -17.99 -4.40
CA LEU A 322 16.69 -18.30 -5.55
C LEU A 322 17.71 -17.20 -5.80
N PHE A 323 17.28 -15.93 -5.82
CA PHE A 323 18.17 -14.79 -5.94
C PHE A 323 19.25 -14.81 -4.85
N ALA A 324 18.85 -14.97 -3.58
CA ALA A 324 19.78 -15.02 -2.47
C ALA A 324 20.78 -16.18 -2.57
N LEU A 325 20.40 -17.32 -3.15
CA LEU A 325 21.30 -18.45 -3.40
C LEU A 325 22.29 -18.15 -4.54
N LEU A 326 21.79 -17.60 -5.64
CA LEU A 326 22.59 -17.30 -6.84
C LEU A 326 23.56 -16.14 -6.62
N THR A 327 23.20 -15.16 -5.80
CA THR A 327 24.03 -13.98 -5.54
C THR A 327 24.79 -14.05 -4.23
N ARG A 328 24.77 -15.19 -3.52
CA ARG A 328 25.46 -15.31 -2.23
C ARG A 328 26.98 -15.18 -2.47
N PRO A 329 27.64 -14.12 -1.97
CA PRO A 329 29.09 -14.09 -2.04
C PRO A 329 29.65 -15.22 -1.18
N SER A 330 30.79 -15.79 -1.59
CA SER A 330 31.54 -16.68 -0.71
C SER A 330 31.91 -15.91 0.55
N ILE A 331 31.51 -16.43 1.72
CA ILE A 331 31.80 -15.78 3.00
C ILE A 331 33.30 -15.97 3.26
N ASN A 332 34.07 -14.93 2.97
CA ASN A 332 35.50 -14.89 3.30
C ASN A 332 35.67 -14.76 4.83
N GLU A 333 36.56 -15.56 5.42
CA GLU A 333 36.88 -15.53 6.86
C GLU A 333 37.19 -14.11 7.38
N GLY A 334 37.93 -13.31 6.59
CA GLY A 334 38.23 -11.91 6.91
C GLY A 334 36.99 -11.01 6.98
N HIS A 335 35.93 -11.30 6.23
CA HIS A 335 34.64 -10.61 6.39
C HIS A 335 33.98 -11.00 7.72
N VAL A 336 34.00 -12.28 8.09
CA VAL A 336 33.46 -12.77 9.38
C VAL A 336 34.17 -12.11 10.56
N HIS A 337 35.51 -12.06 10.53
CA HIS A 337 36.30 -11.41 11.57
C HIS A 337 36.01 -9.91 11.66
N ARG A 338 35.98 -9.19 10.53
CA ARG A 338 35.65 -7.76 10.51
C ARG A 338 34.26 -7.48 11.04
N TRP A 339 33.26 -8.28 10.64
CA TRP A 339 31.89 -8.14 11.13
C TRP A 339 31.77 -8.42 12.64
N SER A 340 32.51 -9.42 13.14
CA SER A 340 32.60 -9.71 14.57
C SER A 340 33.21 -8.55 15.37
N LEU A 341 34.28 -7.93 14.86
CA LEU A 341 34.90 -6.75 15.49
C LEU A 341 33.98 -5.53 15.45
N TRP A 342 33.36 -5.26 14.30
CA TRP A 342 32.41 -4.15 14.15
C TRP A 342 31.23 -4.27 15.12
N ARG A 343 30.59 -5.45 15.21
CA ARG A 343 29.47 -5.68 16.15
C ARG A 343 29.89 -5.44 17.60
N ARG A 344 31.04 -5.98 18.02
CA ARG A 344 31.54 -5.82 19.39
C ARG A 344 31.81 -4.35 19.73
N ARG A 345 32.46 -3.61 18.82
CA ARG A 345 32.65 -2.15 18.98
C ARG A 345 31.31 -1.41 19.11
N HIS A 346 30.34 -1.77 18.26
CA HIS A 346 29.01 -1.15 18.30
C HIS A 346 28.26 -1.46 19.60
N GLN A 347 28.36 -2.68 20.12
CA GLN A 347 27.81 -3.06 21.42
C GLN A 347 28.46 -2.25 22.55
N THR A 348 29.78 -2.07 22.54
CA THR A 348 30.48 -1.21 23.51
C THR A 348 29.97 0.23 23.46
N HIS A 349 29.83 0.83 22.27
CA HIS A 349 29.29 2.19 22.14
C HIS A 349 27.84 2.30 22.65
N ALA A 350 27.00 1.29 22.36
CA ALA A 350 25.63 1.25 22.85
C ALA A 350 25.58 1.15 24.38
N GLN A 351 26.45 0.33 24.98
CA GLN A 351 26.58 0.17 26.43
C GLN A 351 27.03 1.49 27.09
N GLN A 352 28.05 2.15 26.56
CA GLN A 352 28.52 3.45 27.05
C GLN A 352 27.42 4.52 27.00
N SER A 353 26.68 4.58 25.89
CA SER A 353 25.55 5.51 25.73
C SER A 353 24.43 5.22 26.75
N HIS A 354 24.20 3.95 27.09
CA HIS A 354 23.23 3.56 28.11
C HIS A 354 23.68 4.04 29.50
N TYR A 355 24.95 3.83 29.86
CA TYR A 355 25.49 4.27 31.15
C TYR A 355 25.47 5.79 31.29
N GLN A 356 25.88 6.53 30.26
CA GLN A 356 25.80 8.00 30.26
C GLN A 356 24.36 8.49 30.46
N ARG A 357 23.38 7.85 29.81
CA ARG A 357 21.97 8.20 29.96
C ARG A 357 21.40 7.85 31.34
N GLN A 358 21.90 6.81 32.01
CA GLN A 358 21.55 6.51 33.41
C GLN A 358 22.13 7.56 34.35
N GLN A 359 23.42 7.90 34.20
CA GLN A 359 24.07 8.93 35.00
C GLN A 359 23.39 10.30 34.89
N LEU A 360 22.93 10.68 33.70
CA LEU A 360 22.17 11.93 33.48
C LEU A 360 20.75 11.93 34.06
N LYS A 361 20.22 10.77 34.48
CA LYS A 361 18.92 10.66 35.15
C LYS A 361 19.02 10.61 36.67
N ASP A 362 20.20 10.23 37.18
CA ASP A 362 20.51 10.15 38.61
C ASP A 362 21.05 11.50 39.14
N GLN A 363 21.30 12.48 38.25
CA GLN A 363 21.50 13.90 38.53
C GLN A 363 20.20 14.67 38.30
#